data_AF-A0A1Y4UIG3-F1
#
_entry.id   AF-A0A1Y4UIG3-F1
#
_cell.length_a   1.000
_cell.length_b   1.000
_cell.length_c   1.000
_cell.angle_alpha   90.00
_cell.angle_beta   90.00
_cell.angle_gamma   90.00
#
_symmetry.space_group_name_H-M   'P 1'
#
loop_
_entity.id
_entity.type
_entity.pdbx_description
1 polymer ?
#
loop_
_entity_poly.entity_id
_entity_poly.type
_entity_poly.pdbx_seq_one_letter_code
_entity_poly.pdbx_strand_id
1 'polypeptide(L)' 'MVKNIESRLDRLKRAIPGPGVGIMHQTETGWTVYRGALQRDFHSEEQAHDFLKPCKTVIVVDV' A
#
# COMPACT_ATOMS: atom_id res chain seq x y z
N MET A 1 -7.43 -12.11 -15.10
CA MET A 1 -6.16 -12.68 -14.59
C MET A 1 -5.80 -11.96 -13.27
N VAL A 2 -6.66 -12.09 -12.24
CA VAL A 2 -6.59 -11.32 -10.96
C VAL A 2 -6.60 -12.30 -9.78
N LYS A 3 -5.88 -13.42 -9.88
CA LYS A 3 -5.95 -14.50 -8.87
C LYS A 3 -4.83 -14.50 -7.83
N ASN A 4 -4.03 -13.43 -7.72
CA ASN A 4 -2.89 -13.48 -6.79
C ASN A 4 -2.35 -12.14 -6.25
N ILE A 5 -3.03 -11.00 -6.45
CA ILE A 5 -2.50 -9.73 -5.95
C ILE A 5 -2.54 -9.67 -4.41
N GLU A 6 -3.64 -10.13 -3.81
CA GLU A 6 -3.81 -10.17 -2.35
C GLU A 6 -2.74 -11.03 -1.67
N SER A 7 -2.47 -12.23 -2.19
CA SER A 7 -1.44 -13.11 -1.61
C SER A 7 -0.03 -12.52 -1.76
N ARG A 8 0.24 -11.80 -2.86
CA ARG A 8 1.52 -11.09 -3.09
C ARG A 8 1.66 -9.91 -2.14
N LEU A 9 0.59 -9.14 -1.94
CA LEU A 9 0.54 -8.07 -0.96
C LEU A 9 0.76 -8.61 0.46
N ASP A 10 0.15 -9.74 0.82
CA ASP A 10 0.34 -10.34 2.15
C ASP A 10 1.74 -10.92 2.36
N ARG A 11 2.39 -11.41 1.30
CA ARG A 11 3.82 -11.77 1.35
C ARG A 11 4.68 -10.52 1.49
N LEU A 12 4.37 -9.46 0.76
CA LEU A 12 5.09 -8.19 0.81
C LEU A 12 5.00 -7.54 2.19
N LYS A 13 3.80 -7.46 2.78
CA LYS A 13 3.55 -6.97 4.15
C LYS A 13 4.36 -7.74 5.20
N ARG A 14 4.52 -9.06 5.03
CA ARG A 14 5.33 -9.91 5.93
C ARG A 14 6.84 -9.74 5.74
N ALA A 15 7.29 -9.45 4.52
CA ALA A 15 8.70 -9.30 4.19
C ALA A 15 9.25 -7.92 4.56
N ILE A 16 8.38 -6.92 4.73
CA ILE A 16 8.77 -5.54 4.99
C ILE A 16 8.85 -5.26 6.50
N PRO A 17 10.03 -4.91 7.03
CA PRO A 17 10.20 -4.63 8.45
C PRO A 17 9.75 -3.20 8.81
N GLY A 18 8.65 -3.10 9.54
CA GLY A 18 8.33 -1.93 10.37
C GLY A 18 7.57 -0.77 9.70
N PRO A 19 7.19 0.26 10.48
CA PRO A 19 6.29 1.35 10.06
C PRO A 19 6.96 2.41 9.16
N GLY A 20 8.22 2.18 8.78
CA GLY A 20 9.01 3.07 7.92
C GLY A 20 8.84 2.79 6.42
N VAL A 21 8.07 1.76 6.07
CA VAL A 21 7.76 1.45 4.67
C VAL A 21 6.24 1.43 4.49
N GLY A 22 5.79 2.16 3.48
CA GLY A 22 4.39 2.22 3.06
C GLY A 22 4.19 1.43 1.76
N ILE A 23 3.02 0.82 1.61
CA ILE A 23 2.58 0.21 0.35
C ILE A 23 1.32 0.93 -0.09
N MET A 24 1.24 1.37 -1.34
CA MET A 24 0.02 1.90 -1.96
C MET A 24 -0.35 1.03 -3.15
N HIS A 25 -1.57 0.53 -3.14
CA HIS A 25 -2.14 -0.37 -4.14
C HIS A 25 -3.29 0.33 -4.84
N GLN A 26 -3.21 0.44 -6.16
CA GLN A 26 -4.29 0.99 -6.97
C GLN A 26 -5.42 -0.04 -7.06
N THR A 27 -6.64 0.44 -6.87
CA THR A 27 -7.89 -0.32 -6.96
C THR A 27 -8.81 0.36 -7.98
N GLU A 28 -9.91 -0.29 -8.33
CA GLU A 28 -10.89 0.28 -9.26
C GLU A 28 -11.50 1.61 -8.77
N THR A 29 -11.51 1.83 -7.44
CA THR A 29 -12.18 2.97 -6.81
C THR A 29 -11.21 3.98 -6.18
N GLY A 30 -9.90 3.80 -6.33
CA GLY A 30 -8.89 4.64 -5.70
C GLY A 30 -7.69 3.85 -5.22
N TRP A 31 -7.24 4.11 -4.00
CA TRP A 31 -5.98 3.58 -3.45
C TRP A 31 -6.17 2.96 -2.08
N THR A 32 -5.68 1.73 -1.90
CA THR A 32 -5.53 1.13 -0.58
C THR A 32 -4.09 1.24 -0.12
N VAL A 33 -3.88 1.77 1.07
CA VAL A 33 -2.57 2.05 1.64
C VAL A 33 -2.32 1.20 2.89
N TYR A 34 -1.10 0.68 3.02
CA TYR A 34 -0.64 -0.12 4.15
C TYR A 34 0.60 0.50 4.79
N ARG A 35 0.62 0.56 6.14
CA ARG A 35 1.78 0.98 6.94
C ARG A 35 1.85 0.15 8.22
N GLY A 36 2.73 -0.84 8.25
CA GLY A 36 2.72 -1.85 9.32
C GLY A 36 1.36 -2.56 9.39
N ALA A 37 0.68 -2.48 10.54
CA ALA A 37 -0.67 -3.03 10.72
C ALA A 37 -1.79 -2.07 10.28
N LEU A 38 -1.48 -0.82 9.94
CA LEU A 38 -2.47 0.14 9.48
C LEU A 38 -2.83 -0.12 8.01
N GLN A 39 -4.12 -0.07 7.72
CA GLN A 39 -4.69 -0.11 6.37
C GLN A 39 -5.70 1.03 6.23
N ARG A 40 -5.66 1.78 5.12
CA ARG A 40 -6.62 2.86 4.84
C ARG A 40 -6.83 3.06 3.35
N ASP A 41 -8.06 3.39 2.97
CA ASP A 41 -8.44 3.67 1.59
C ASP A 41 -8.55 5.17 1.33
N PHE A 42 -8.19 5.58 0.11
CA PHE A 42 -8.17 6.96 -0.37
C PHE A 42 -8.73 7.04 -1.80
N HIS A 43 -9.34 8.17 -2.14
CA HIS A 43 -9.89 8.38 -3.49
C HIS A 43 -8.85 8.95 -4.46
N SER A 44 -7.76 9.54 -3.96
CA SER A 44 -6.69 10.10 -4.79
C SER A 44 -5.31 9.59 -4.36
N GLU A 45 -4.42 9.51 -5.35
CA GLU A 45 -3.01 9.17 -5.15
C GLU A 45 -2.33 10.16 -4.19
N GLU A 46 -2.65 11.45 -4.32
CA GLU A 46 -2.11 12.51 -3.45
C GLU A 46 -2.43 12.26 -1.97
N GLN A 47 -3.69 11.92 -1.64
CA GLN A 47 -4.09 11.62 -0.26
C GLN A 47 -3.40 10.37 0.28
N ALA A 48 -3.25 9.34 -0.56
CA ALA A 48 -2.53 8.13 -0.23
C ALA A 48 -1.04 8.42 0.05
N HIS A 49 -0.42 9.26 -0.76
CA HIS A 49 0.97 9.69 -0.58
C HIS A 49 1.13 10.54 0.69
N ASP A 50 0.19 11.44 0.96
CA ASP A 50 0.23 12.31 2.14
C ASP A 50 0.20 11.50 3.44
N PHE A 51 -0.64 10.46 3.49
CA PHE A 51 -0.69 9.53 4.62
C PHE A 51 0.60 8.75 4.81
N LEU A 52 1.34 8.46 3.73
CA LEU A 52 2.61 7.76 3.76
C LEU A 52 3.84 8.66 3.95
N LYS A 53 3.69 10.00 4.06
CA LYS A 53 4.80 10.93 4.33
C LYS A 53 5.76 10.49 5.44
N PRO A 54 5.31 9.86 6.54
CA PRO A 54 6.22 9.37 7.59
C PRO A 54 7.06 8.14 7.19
N CYS A 55 6.77 7.50 6.06
CA CYS A 55 7.51 6.34 5.55
C CYS A 55 8.74 6.80 4.77
N LYS A 56 9.88 6.17 5.03
CA LYS A 56 11.14 6.41 4.29
C LYS A 56 11.10 5.80 2.88
N THR A 57 10.28 4.78 2.68
CA THR A 57 10.13 4.08 1.41
C THR A 57 8.66 3.85 1.14
N VAL A 58 8.23 4.11 -0.08
CA VAL A 58 6.86 3.85 -0.55
C VAL A 58 6.95 2.92 -1.75
N ILE A 59 6.21 1.80 -1.68
CA ILE A 59 6.06 0.86 -2.78
C ILE A 59 4.71 1.12 -3.43
N VAL A 60 4.75 1.46 -4.71
CA VAL A 60 3.54 1.65 -5.53
C VAL A 60 3.26 0.38 -6.29
N VAL A 61 2.04 -0.13 -6.17
CA VAL A 61 1.52 -1.29 -6.88
C VAL A 61 0.36 -0.81 -7.76
N ASP A 62 0.70 -0.50 -9.00
CA ASP A 62 -0.24 -0.16 -10.08
C ASP A 62 -0.27 -1.36 -11.05
N VAL A 63 -1.46 -1.91 -11.31
CA VAL A 63 -1.69 -3.16 -12.06
C VAL A 63 -2.88 -3.05 -12.99
#